data_AF-A0A1Y1JQF1-F1
#
_entry.id   AF-A0A1Y1JQF1-F1
#
_cell.length_a   1.000
_cell.length_b   1.000
_cell.length_c   1.000
_cell.angle_alpha   90.00
_cell.angle_beta   90.00
_cell.angle_gamma   90.00
#
_symmetry.space_group_name_H-M   'P 1'
#
loop_
_entity.id
_entity.type
_entity.pdbx_description
1 polymer ?
#
loop_
_entity_poly.entity_id
_entity_poly.type
_entity_poly.pdbx_seq_one_letter_code
_entity_poly.pdbx_strand_id
1 'polypeptide(L)'
;MGEDKFYDFVQFFPDCENEIEKFKDHNNQTDVCIDKKTLPDIVGTGKALNTDQCSCVLSYLSHINIKDSTKGSTESDCYYLYYWLYRELEKERKSDQTNNIYKKFLTYYDSITVNSAVCEVYNNISLSKDIFIKTKNLFDVYNLINSTIENGESINDHKHSNAVKWIINKYNNHFGIQNYETSEKEVVCSCKNNIGDPIIITLIITILTFILFFVFYRYKEFGYYYVSKILRKRNTWNNMDNERNLLHVSEIFRNMSKNNMYNVSYNNE
;
A
#
# COMPACT_ATOMS: atom_id res chain seq x y z
N MET A 1 4.48 5.69 -9.39
CA MET A 1 3.80 6.99 -9.52
C MET A 1 4.79 8.04 -9.02
N GLY A 2 5.13 9.05 -9.82
CA GLY A 2 6.19 10.02 -9.50
C GLY A 2 5.72 11.14 -8.58
N GLU A 3 6.66 11.79 -7.88
CA GLU A 3 6.42 12.93 -6.98
C GLU A 3 5.67 14.08 -7.64
N ASP A 4 5.82 14.26 -8.96
CA ASP A 4 5.26 15.36 -9.75
C ASP A 4 3.73 15.42 -9.71
N LYS A 5 3.07 14.25 -9.65
CA LYS A 5 1.60 14.20 -9.62
C LYS A 5 1.01 14.80 -8.36
N PHE A 6 1.75 14.85 -7.25
CA PHE A 6 1.21 15.36 -5.99
C PHE A 6 0.90 16.86 -6.09
N TYR A 7 1.73 17.60 -6.82
CA TYR A 7 1.56 19.04 -6.99
C TYR A 7 0.35 19.38 -7.87
N ASP A 8 0.02 18.53 -8.84
CA ASP A 8 -1.14 18.69 -9.73
C ASP A 8 -2.47 18.69 -8.96
N PHE A 9 -2.50 18.07 -7.77
CA PHE A 9 -3.69 17.95 -6.95
C PHE A 9 -3.87 19.07 -5.93
N VAL A 10 -2.86 19.92 -5.70
CA VAL A 10 -2.91 20.97 -4.67
C VAL A 10 -4.04 21.97 -4.92
N GLN A 11 -4.38 22.22 -6.18
CA GLN A 11 -5.51 23.09 -6.54
C GLN A 11 -6.87 22.58 -6.03
N PHE A 12 -7.02 21.27 -5.77
CA PHE A 12 -8.26 20.68 -5.26
C PHE A 12 -8.30 20.58 -3.72
N PHE A 13 -7.18 20.88 -3.05
CA PHE A 13 -7.10 20.76 -1.59
C PHE A 13 -8.12 21.63 -0.82
N PRO A 14 -8.51 22.85 -1.27
CA PRO A 14 -9.54 23.60 -0.55
C PRO A 14 -10.90 22.88 -0.55
N ASP A 15 -11.27 22.26 -1.67
CA ASP A 15 -12.51 21.49 -1.76
C ASP A 15 -12.43 20.26 -0.83
N CYS A 16 -11.30 19.56 -0.85
CA CYS A 16 -11.06 18.44 0.05
C CYS A 16 -11.04 18.88 1.53
N GLU A 17 -10.50 20.06 1.85
CA GLU A 17 -10.52 20.65 3.20
C GLU A 17 -11.94 20.93 3.64
N ASN A 18 -12.74 21.57 2.79
CA ASN A 18 -14.15 21.84 3.07
C ASN A 18 -14.95 20.54 3.28
N GLU A 19 -14.67 19.47 2.54
CA GLU A 19 -15.31 18.18 2.74
C GLU A 19 -14.85 17.51 4.05
N ILE A 20 -13.54 17.51 4.37
CA ILE A 20 -13.05 16.85 5.60
C ILE A 20 -13.56 17.54 6.87
N GLU A 21 -13.70 18.87 6.84
CA GLU A 21 -14.18 19.67 7.98
C GLU A 21 -15.60 19.28 8.39
N LYS A 22 -16.45 18.87 7.43
CA LYS A 22 -17.81 18.37 7.73
C LYS A 22 -17.80 17.16 8.66
N PHE A 23 -16.71 16.37 8.67
CA PHE A 23 -16.58 15.19 9.52
C PHE A 23 -15.90 15.45 10.86
N LYS A 24 -15.44 16.67 11.14
CA LYS A 24 -14.82 17.00 12.44
C LYS A 24 -15.84 17.27 13.54
N ASP A 25 -16.98 17.86 13.19
CA ASP A 25 -18.01 18.27 14.16
C ASP A 25 -19.11 17.23 14.36
N HIS A 26 -19.17 16.22 13.49
CA HIS A 26 -20.15 15.15 13.62
C HIS A 26 -19.65 14.05 14.57
N ASN A 27 -20.28 13.98 15.75
CA ASN A 27 -20.28 12.81 16.66
C ASN A 27 -20.97 11.58 16.03
N ASN A 28 -20.81 11.36 14.72
CA ASN A 28 -21.05 10.06 14.10
C ASN A 28 -19.87 9.16 14.47
N GLN A 29 -19.76 8.93 15.77
CA GLN A 29 -18.69 8.20 16.39
C GLN A 29 -18.82 6.75 15.89
N THR A 30 -18.02 6.40 14.90
CA THR A 30 -17.87 5.00 14.51
C THR A 30 -17.34 4.27 15.74
N ASP A 31 -18.11 3.34 16.30
CA ASP A 31 -17.78 2.57 17.51
C ASP A 31 -16.34 2.03 17.50
N VAL A 32 -15.82 1.78 16.31
CA VAL A 32 -14.44 1.44 15.97
C VAL A 32 -13.37 2.27 16.70
N CYS A 33 -13.47 3.61 16.68
CA CYS A 33 -12.44 4.49 17.22
C CYS A 33 -12.57 4.68 18.74
N ILE A 34 -13.67 4.21 19.31
CA ILE A 34 -13.96 4.23 20.75
C ILE A 34 -13.42 2.95 21.41
N ASP A 35 -13.38 1.84 20.68
CA ASP A 35 -12.81 0.61 21.20
C ASP A 35 -11.32 0.80 21.52
N LYS A 36 -11.00 0.69 22.82
CA LYS A 36 -9.65 0.82 23.37
C LYS A 36 -8.68 -0.21 22.80
N LYS A 37 -9.15 -1.22 22.08
CA LYS A 37 -8.30 -2.23 21.44
C LYS A 37 -7.90 -1.85 20.01
N THR A 38 -8.81 -1.25 19.24
CA THR A 38 -8.63 -1.00 17.80
C THR A 38 -7.83 0.27 17.51
N LEU A 39 -8.04 1.33 18.29
CA LEU A 39 -7.32 2.60 18.11
C LEU A 39 -5.81 2.47 18.34
N PRO A 40 -5.31 1.78 19.39
CA PRO A 40 -3.87 1.55 19.56
C PRO A 40 -3.25 0.70 18.44
N ASP A 41 -4.02 -0.22 17.85
CA ASP A 41 -3.53 -1.05 16.74
C ASP A 41 -3.32 -0.20 15.47
N ILE A 42 -4.22 0.76 15.21
CA ILE A 42 -4.15 1.69 14.06
C ILE A 42 -3.14 2.81 14.29
N VAL A 43 -3.18 3.49 15.44
CA VAL A 43 -2.44 4.75 15.66
C VAL A 43 -1.16 4.54 16.48
N GLY A 44 -0.98 3.36 17.08
CA GLY A 44 0.10 3.08 18.01
C GLY A 44 -0.20 3.54 19.44
N THR A 45 0.60 3.08 20.40
CA THR A 45 0.38 3.30 21.84
C THR A 45 0.67 4.72 22.34
N GLY A 46 1.08 5.64 21.45
CA GLY A 46 1.47 6.99 21.83
C GLY A 46 0.58 8.05 21.22
N LYS A 47 -0.65 8.25 21.71
CA LYS A 47 -1.57 9.40 21.46
C LYS A 47 -1.26 10.23 20.20
N ALA A 48 -1.13 9.61 19.03
CA ALA A 48 -0.71 10.34 17.83
C ALA A 48 -1.94 11.01 17.19
N LEU A 49 -3.10 10.40 17.38
CA LEU A 49 -4.42 10.93 17.05
C LEU A 49 -5.38 10.62 18.21
N ASN A 50 -6.38 11.48 18.39
CA ASN A 50 -7.50 11.26 19.30
C ASN A 50 -8.65 10.50 18.61
N THR A 51 -9.67 10.13 19.37
CA THR A 51 -10.85 9.40 18.88
C THR A 51 -11.62 10.18 17.80
N ASP A 52 -11.68 11.50 17.90
CA ASP A 52 -12.40 12.36 16.95
C ASP A 52 -11.68 12.41 15.60
N GLN A 53 -10.35 12.56 15.63
CA GLN A 53 -9.49 12.49 14.43
C GLN A 53 -9.58 11.12 13.77
N CYS A 54 -9.59 10.03 14.54
CA CYS A 54 -9.80 8.68 13.99
C CYS A 54 -11.16 8.58 13.29
N SER A 55 -12.23 9.05 13.93
CA SER A 55 -13.60 9.01 13.39
C SER A 55 -13.72 9.88 12.13
N CYS A 56 -13.05 11.03 12.11
CA CYS A 56 -12.97 11.93 10.96
C CYS A 56 -12.30 11.23 9.77
N VAL A 57 -11.15 10.57 9.98
CA VAL A 57 -10.42 9.85 8.92
C VAL A 57 -11.26 8.72 8.33
N LEU A 58 -11.89 7.88 9.15
CA LEU A 58 -12.72 6.77 8.66
C LEU A 58 -13.98 7.27 7.94
N SER A 59 -14.60 8.34 8.45
CA SER A 59 -15.76 8.96 7.81
C SER A 59 -15.39 9.57 6.46
N TYR A 60 -14.23 10.23 6.38
CA TYR A 60 -13.74 10.78 5.12
C TYR A 60 -13.37 9.69 4.11
N LEU A 61 -12.73 8.59 4.53
CA LEU A 61 -12.50 7.42 3.66
C LEU A 61 -13.82 6.84 3.14
N SER A 62 -14.85 6.79 3.96
CA SER A 62 -16.20 6.41 3.54
C SER A 62 -16.79 7.35 2.51
N HIS A 63 -16.63 8.66 2.70
CA HIS A 63 -17.02 9.65 1.72
C HIS A 63 -16.30 9.44 0.38
N ILE A 64 -14.97 9.25 0.40
CA ILE A 64 -14.16 9.00 -0.80
C ILE A 64 -14.67 7.75 -1.54
N ASN A 65 -14.99 6.68 -0.81
CA ASN A 65 -15.49 5.43 -1.37
C ASN A 65 -16.84 5.58 -2.09
N ILE A 66 -17.73 6.41 -1.54
CA ILE A 66 -19.08 6.63 -2.07
C ILE A 66 -19.05 7.62 -3.25
N LYS A 67 -18.07 8.53 -3.28
CA LYS A 67 -17.94 9.56 -4.30
C LYS A 67 -17.70 8.93 -5.67
N ASP A 68 -18.56 9.27 -6.63
CA ASP A 68 -18.52 8.67 -7.97
C ASP A 68 -17.20 8.99 -8.69
N SER A 69 -16.58 7.95 -9.26
CA SER A 69 -15.18 7.88 -9.70
C SER A 69 -14.88 8.63 -11.00
N THR A 70 -15.30 9.88 -11.09
CA THR A 70 -14.90 10.82 -12.15
C THR A 70 -13.44 11.27 -11.94
N LYS A 71 -12.52 10.32 -12.16
CA LYS A 71 -11.07 10.33 -12.47
C LYS A 71 -10.09 11.39 -11.92
N GLY A 72 -10.51 12.35 -11.12
CA GLY A 72 -9.63 13.34 -10.48
C GLY A 72 -9.92 13.54 -8.99
N SER A 73 -11.19 13.50 -8.59
CA SER A 73 -11.57 13.83 -7.21
C SER A 73 -11.07 12.80 -6.20
N THR A 74 -11.14 11.50 -6.54
CA THR A 74 -10.74 10.43 -5.62
C THR A 74 -9.24 10.44 -5.33
N GLU A 75 -8.38 10.76 -6.32
CA GLU A 75 -6.94 10.86 -6.10
C GLU A 75 -6.56 12.08 -5.27
N SER A 76 -7.17 13.25 -5.55
CA SER A 76 -6.94 14.46 -4.74
C SER A 76 -7.43 14.29 -3.30
N ASP A 77 -8.58 13.65 -3.09
CA ASP A 77 -9.11 13.40 -1.75
C ASP A 77 -8.15 12.49 -0.95
N CYS A 78 -7.59 11.45 -1.58
CA CYS A 78 -6.57 10.59 -0.97
C CYS A 78 -5.28 11.34 -0.63
N TYR A 79 -4.77 12.17 -1.55
CA TYR A 79 -3.60 13.01 -1.33
C TYR A 79 -3.82 14.00 -0.19
N TYR A 80 -5.00 14.60 -0.17
CA TYR A 80 -5.39 15.56 0.85
C TYR A 80 -5.52 14.90 2.22
N LEU A 81 -6.14 13.70 2.32
CA LEU A 81 -6.20 12.96 3.58
C LEU A 81 -4.81 12.66 4.15
N TYR A 82 -3.88 12.25 3.28
CA TYR A 82 -2.48 12.06 3.70
C TYR A 82 -1.89 13.38 4.23
N TYR A 83 -2.01 14.47 3.47
CA TYR A 83 -1.51 15.79 3.84
C TYR A 83 -2.11 16.29 5.18
N TRP A 84 -3.41 16.08 5.38
CA TRP A 84 -4.10 16.41 6.60
C TRP A 84 -3.56 15.62 7.79
N LEU A 85 -3.35 14.31 7.66
CA LEU A 85 -2.72 13.48 8.70
C LEU A 85 -1.30 13.94 9.00
N TYR A 86 -0.52 14.33 7.99
CA TYR A 86 0.81 14.92 8.19
C TYR A 86 0.73 16.16 9.09
N ARG A 87 -0.19 17.09 8.78
CA ARG A 87 -0.39 18.32 9.58
C ARG A 87 -0.80 18.01 11.02
N GLU A 88 -1.72 17.09 11.22
CA GLU A 88 -2.17 16.73 12.57
C GLU A 88 -1.05 16.08 13.38
N LEU A 89 -0.27 15.18 12.77
CA LEU A 89 0.86 14.53 13.43
C LEU A 89 2.06 15.45 13.63
N GLU A 90 2.25 16.45 12.77
CA GLU A 90 3.29 17.47 12.91
C GLU A 90 3.11 18.29 14.19
N LYS A 91 1.86 18.60 14.58
CA LYS A 91 1.54 19.28 15.86
C LYS A 91 2.08 18.51 17.07
N GLU A 92 2.06 17.18 16.97
CA GLU A 92 2.53 16.24 18.01
C GLU A 92 4.01 15.83 17.83
N ARG A 93 4.73 16.44 16.87
CA ARG A 93 6.12 16.08 16.50
C ARG A 93 6.28 14.61 16.08
N LYS A 94 5.25 14.05 15.43
CA LYS A 94 5.17 12.65 14.97
C LYS A 94 4.93 12.54 13.46
N SER A 95 5.28 13.57 12.68
CA SER A 95 5.08 13.56 11.23
C SER A 95 5.84 12.44 10.50
N ASP A 96 6.91 11.91 11.09
CA ASP A 96 7.62 10.74 10.53
C ASP A 96 6.77 9.45 10.58
N GLN A 97 5.69 9.43 11.38
CA GLN A 97 4.76 8.30 11.49
C GLN A 97 3.62 8.36 10.48
N THR A 98 3.45 9.46 9.75
CA THR A 98 2.29 9.69 8.87
C THR A 98 2.08 8.57 7.88
N ASN A 99 3.13 8.09 7.20
CA ASN A 99 3.02 7.02 6.22
C ASN A 99 2.48 5.73 6.82
N ASN A 100 2.99 5.35 7.99
CA ASN A 100 2.57 4.13 8.68
C ASN A 100 1.12 4.23 9.15
N ILE A 101 0.76 5.37 9.76
CA ILE A 101 -0.59 5.61 10.25
C ILE A 101 -1.60 5.63 9.10
N TYR A 102 -1.29 6.32 7.99
CA TYR A 102 -2.13 6.35 6.80
C TYR A 102 -2.37 4.95 6.23
N LYS A 103 -1.32 4.14 6.05
CA LYS A 103 -1.44 2.75 5.58
C LYS A 103 -2.30 1.88 6.48
N LYS A 104 -2.18 2.06 7.80
CA LYS A 104 -3.02 1.35 8.77
C LYS A 104 -4.49 1.73 8.67
N PHE A 105 -4.81 3.01 8.47
CA PHE A 105 -6.18 3.44 8.22
C PHE A 105 -6.74 2.82 6.95
N LEU A 106 -5.98 2.82 5.84
CA LEU A 106 -6.41 2.17 4.59
C LEU A 106 -6.64 0.66 4.78
N THR A 107 -5.66 -0.04 5.35
CA THR A 107 -5.76 -1.49 5.60
C THR A 107 -6.96 -1.84 6.48
N TYR A 108 -7.19 -1.03 7.53
CA TYR A 108 -8.32 -1.22 8.41
C TYR A 108 -9.64 -0.98 7.68
N TYR A 109 -9.74 0.12 6.92
CA TYR A 109 -10.93 0.46 6.14
C TYR A 109 -11.27 -0.63 5.11
N ASP A 110 -10.27 -1.14 4.39
CA ASP A 110 -10.41 -2.26 3.45
C ASP A 110 -10.92 -3.53 4.16
N SER A 111 -10.50 -3.77 5.41
CA SER A 111 -10.94 -4.95 6.18
C SER A 111 -12.42 -4.92 6.58
N ILE A 112 -13.00 -3.72 6.70
CA ILE A 112 -14.41 -3.53 7.11
C ILE A 112 -15.33 -3.20 5.93
N THR A 113 -14.79 -3.00 4.73
CA THR A 113 -15.58 -2.66 3.53
C THR A 113 -15.41 -3.72 2.45
N VAL A 114 -16.52 -4.23 1.93
CA VAL A 114 -16.50 -5.25 0.87
C VAL A 114 -16.20 -4.55 -0.47
N ASN A 115 -15.05 -4.86 -1.07
CA ASN A 115 -14.61 -4.38 -2.40
C ASN A 115 -14.28 -2.89 -2.51
N SER A 116 -13.83 -2.24 -1.45
CA SER A 116 -13.28 -0.88 -1.58
C SER A 116 -11.77 -0.95 -1.80
N ALA A 117 -11.29 -0.39 -2.91
CA ALA A 117 -9.87 -0.14 -3.15
C ALA A 117 -9.65 1.38 -3.05
N VAL A 118 -10.04 1.94 -1.90
CA VAL A 118 -9.95 3.39 -1.67
C VAL A 118 -8.47 3.75 -1.56
N CYS A 119 -8.03 4.72 -2.36
CA CYS A 119 -6.63 5.15 -2.37
C CYS A 119 -5.63 4.02 -2.72
N GLU A 120 -6.00 3.07 -3.59
CA GLU A 120 -5.17 1.90 -3.94
C GLU A 120 -3.75 2.28 -4.40
N VAL A 121 -3.62 3.42 -5.06
CA VAL A 121 -2.37 3.98 -5.58
C VAL A 121 -1.30 4.15 -4.49
N TYR A 122 -1.67 4.22 -3.21
CA TYR A 122 -0.78 4.57 -2.10
C TYR A 122 -0.23 3.41 -1.29
N ASN A 123 -0.69 2.18 -1.53
CA ASN A 123 -0.14 1.01 -0.85
C ASN A 123 1.39 0.91 -1.03
N ASN A 124 1.89 1.43 -2.15
CA ASN A 124 3.30 1.37 -2.55
C ASN A 124 4.05 2.70 -2.53
N ILE A 125 3.42 3.83 -2.18
CA ILE A 125 4.09 5.14 -2.19
C ILE A 125 4.64 5.45 -0.79
N SER A 126 5.93 5.81 -0.73
CA SER A 126 6.55 6.41 0.45
C SER A 126 6.82 7.87 0.13
N LEU A 127 5.92 8.76 0.53
CA LEU A 127 6.12 10.20 0.37
C LEU A 127 7.18 10.67 1.37
N SER A 128 8.21 11.36 0.88
CA SER A 128 9.28 11.90 1.73
C SER A 128 8.83 13.17 2.45
N LYS A 129 9.47 13.48 3.58
CA LYS A 129 9.25 14.72 4.34
C LYS A 129 9.40 15.98 3.47
N ASP A 130 10.34 15.96 2.52
CA ASP A 130 10.60 17.08 1.62
C ASP A 130 9.42 17.36 0.69
N ILE A 131 8.74 16.31 0.21
CA ILE A 131 7.53 16.45 -0.60
C ILE A 131 6.43 17.15 0.22
N PHE A 132 6.29 16.84 1.50
CA PHE A 132 5.31 17.49 2.38
C PHE A 132 5.61 18.96 2.61
N ILE A 133 6.87 19.28 2.90
CA ILE A 133 7.28 20.68 3.09
C ILE A 133 6.97 21.48 1.81
N LYS A 134 7.34 20.95 0.65
CA LYS A 134 7.06 21.59 -0.64
C LYS A 134 5.55 21.76 -0.88
N THR A 135 4.76 20.74 -0.57
CA THR A 135 3.31 20.74 -0.82
C THR A 135 2.56 21.64 0.14
N LYS A 136 2.91 21.61 1.42
CA LYS A 136 2.41 22.57 2.42
C LYS A 136 2.67 24.00 1.96
N ASN A 137 3.89 24.27 1.51
CA ASN A 137 4.23 25.59 1.03
C ASN A 137 3.44 25.97 -0.24
N LEU A 138 3.27 25.04 -1.18
CA LEU A 138 2.49 25.28 -2.39
C LEU A 138 1.01 25.54 -2.07
N PHE A 139 0.45 24.81 -1.11
CA PHE A 139 -0.92 25.02 -0.64
C PHE A 139 -1.08 26.37 0.09
N ASP A 140 -0.13 26.75 0.94
CA ASP A 140 -0.09 28.07 1.58
C ASP A 140 -0.08 29.20 0.52
N VAL A 141 0.72 29.04 -0.53
CA VAL A 141 0.79 29.98 -1.68
C VAL A 141 -0.57 30.08 -2.36
N TYR A 142 -1.16 28.92 -2.67
CA TYR A 142 -2.44 28.83 -3.37
C TYR A 142 -3.55 29.52 -2.56
N ASN A 143 -3.66 29.24 -1.26
CA ASN A 143 -4.65 29.86 -0.39
C ASN A 143 -4.45 31.38 -0.28
N LEU A 144 -3.21 31.85 -0.22
CA LEU A 144 -2.92 33.27 -0.23
C LEU A 144 -3.42 33.93 -1.51
N ILE A 145 -3.14 33.34 -2.67
CA ILE A 145 -3.59 33.85 -3.97
C ILE A 145 -5.12 33.89 -4.02
N ASN A 146 -5.81 32.80 -3.68
CA ASN A 146 -7.27 32.75 -3.73
C ASN A 146 -7.92 33.78 -2.79
N SER A 147 -7.40 33.93 -1.56
CA SER A 147 -7.91 34.95 -0.63
C SER A 147 -7.75 36.38 -1.15
N THR A 148 -6.71 36.67 -1.95
CA THR A 148 -6.55 38.00 -2.57
C THR A 148 -7.53 38.24 -3.71
N ILE A 149 -7.88 37.19 -4.47
CA ILE A 149 -8.83 37.26 -5.59
C ILE A 149 -10.26 37.44 -5.07
N GLU A 150 -10.66 36.70 -4.03
CA GLU A 150 -12.02 36.75 -3.46
C GLU A 150 -12.37 38.11 -2.84
N ASN A 151 -11.37 38.82 -2.31
CA ASN A 151 -11.56 40.14 -1.70
C ASN A 151 -11.78 41.27 -2.72
N GLY A 152 -11.91 40.96 -4.02
CA GLY A 152 -12.19 41.95 -5.08
C GLY A 152 -11.06 42.95 -5.28
N GLU A 153 -9.90 42.69 -4.70
CA GLU A 153 -8.71 43.48 -4.96
C GLU A 153 -8.27 43.14 -6.37
N SER A 154 -8.37 44.11 -7.28
CA SER A 154 -7.75 43.97 -8.60
C SER A 154 -6.32 43.51 -8.36
N ILE A 155 -5.88 42.57 -9.18
CA ILE A 155 -4.49 42.10 -9.20
C ILE A 155 -3.64 43.28 -9.67
N ASN A 156 -3.43 44.26 -8.80
CA ASN A 156 -2.46 45.30 -8.99
C ASN A 156 -1.12 44.61 -8.77
N ASP A 157 -0.21 44.75 -9.75
CA ASP A 157 1.12 44.14 -9.79
C ASP A 157 1.85 44.15 -8.43
N HIS A 158 1.57 45.15 -7.59
CA HIS A 158 2.14 45.31 -6.27
C HIS A 158 1.75 44.23 -5.23
N LYS A 159 0.52 43.70 -5.23
CA LYS A 159 0.08 42.67 -4.26
C LYS A 159 0.53 41.28 -4.65
N HIS A 160 0.51 40.96 -5.94
CA HIS A 160 1.11 39.74 -6.47
C HIS A 160 2.63 39.72 -6.23
N SER A 161 3.30 40.87 -6.44
CA SER A 161 4.72 41.03 -6.09
C SER A 161 4.97 40.80 -4.60
N ASN A 162 4.07 41.20 -3.70
CA ASN A 162 4.21 40.98 -2.27
C ASN A 162 3.96 39.53 -1.85
N ALA A 163 2.95 38.86 -2.43
CA ALA A 163 2.72 37.43 -2.20
C ALA A 163 3.91 36.60 -2.68
N VAL A 164 4.37 36.85 -3.91
CA VAL A 164 5.55 36.20 -4.48
C VAL A 164 6.82 36.54 -3.69
N LYS A 165 7.03 37.80 -3.28
CA LYS A 165 8.15 38.19 -2.40
C LYS A 165 8.07 37.50 -1.05
N TRP A 166 6.89 37.38 -0.45
CA TRP A 166 6.70 36.69 0.83
C TRP A 166 7.04 35.21 0.68
N ILE A 167 6.61 34.56 -0.41
CA ILE A 167 6.95 33.16 -0.74
C ILE A 167 8.46 33.00 -0.88
N ILE A 168 9.11 33.86 -1.69
CA ILE A 168 10.56 33.87 -1.90
C ILE A 168 11.29 34.06 -0.57
N ASN A 169 10.85 35.02 0.26
CA ASN A 169 11.51 35.34 1.53
C ASN A 169 11.31 34.24 2.59
N LYS A 170 10.12 33.62 2.65
CA LYS A 170 9.82 32.48 3.53
C LYS A 170 10.67 31.26 3.14
N TYR A 171 10.81 30.97 1.84
CA TYR A 171 11.66 29.88 1.35
C TYR A 171 13.16 30.14 1.60
N ASN A 172 13.65 31.33 1.28
CA ASN A 172 15.06 31.69 1.49
C ASN A 172 15.47 31.63 2.98
N ASN A 173 14.56 31.96 3.88
CA ASN A 173 14.79 31.87 5.32
C ASN A 173 14.71 30.42 5.85
N HIS A 174 13.80 29.59 5.32
CA HIS A 174 13.63 28.20 5.77
C HIS A 174 14.73 27.27 5.23
N PHE A 175 15.27 27.55 4.04
CA PHE A 175 16.43 26.84 3.50
C PHE A 175 17.76 27.42 3.93
N GLY A 176 17.75 28.47 4.76
CA GLY A 176 18.91 29.12 5.36
C GLY A 176 20.08 29.08 4.41
N ILE A 177 20.05 29.93 3.38
CA ILE A 177 21.11 30.07 2.37
C ILE A 177 22.45 29.74 3.02
N GLN A 178 22.91 28.52 2.81
CA GLN A 178 24.30 28.18 3.02
C GLN A 178 24.96 29.03 1.95
N ASN A 179 25.47 30.20 2.36
CA ASN A 179 26.13 31.16 1.50
C ASN A 179 27.31 30.45 0.84
N TYR A 180 27.05 29.72 -0.25
CA TYR A 180 28.05 29.48 -1.26
C TYR A 180 28.18 30.82 -1.94
N GLU A 181 29.21 31.56 -1.52
CA GLU A 181 29.74 32.68 -2.28
C GLU A 181 29.75 32.29 -3.74
N THR A 182 29.02 33.07 -4.53
CA THR A 182 29.03 33.03 -5.98
C THR A 182 30.42 33.48 -6.45
N SER A 183 31.41 32.62 -6.29
CA SER A 183 32.58 32.64 -7.14
C SER A 183 32.06 32.34 -8.54
N GLU A 184 32.27 33.27 -9.48
CA GLU A 184 32.29 32.99 -10.91
C GLU A 184 33.25 31.83 -11.17
N LYS A 185 32.75 30.61 -11.01
CA LYS A 185 33.25 29.46 -11.71
C LYS A 185 32.28 29.26 -12.84
N GLU A 186 32.81 29.29 -14.07
CA GLU A 186 32.12 28.71 -15.22
C GLU A 186 31.48 27.39 -14.78
N VAL A 187 30.15 27.39 -14.69
CA VAL A 187 29.39 26.17 -14.49
C VAL A 187 29.43 25.43 -15.81
N VAL A 188 30.56 24.76 -16.06
CA VAL A 188 30.58 23.58 -16.90
C VAL A 188 29.77 22.55 -16.13
N CYS A 189 28.47 22.51 -16.40
CA CYS A 189 27.57 21.49 -15.87
C CYS A 189 27.95 20.15 -16.51
N SER A 190 28.97 19.49 -15.96
CA SER A 190 29.33 18.13 -16.30
C SER A 190 28.36 17.18 -15.60
N CYS A 191 27.12 17.16 -16.06
CA CYS A 191 26.21 16.02 -15.84
C CYS A 191 26.70 14.85 -16.70
N LYS A 192 27.87 14.29 -16.36
CA LYS A 192 28.27 12.96 -16.81
C LYS A 192 27.44 11.97 -16.01
N ASN A 193 26.22 11.72 -16.48
CA ASN A 193 25.55 10.50 -16.11
C ASN A 193 26.41 9.36 -16.65
N ASN A 194 26.95 8.52 -15.76
CA ASN A 194 27.70 7.35 -16.16
C ASN A 194 26.75 6.40 -16.87
N ILE A 195 26.61 6.56 -18.19
CA ILE A 195 25.82 5.69 -19.08
C ILE A 195 26.26 4.22 -18.92
N GLY A 196 27.46 3.96 -18.41
CA GLY A 196 27.94 2.61 -18.09
C GLY A 196 27.11 1.87 -17.05
N ASP A 197 26.59 2.55 -16.03
CA ASP A 197 25.87 1.91 -14.92
C ASP A 197 24.56 1.23 -15.37
N PRO A 198 23.66 1.90 -16.12
CA PRO A 198 22.46 1.23 -16.63
C PRO A 198 22.78 0.12 -17.65
N ILE A 199 23.89 0.23 -18.41
CA ILE A 199 24.33 -0.83 -19.34
C ILE A 199 24.81 -2.08 -18.57
N ILE A 200 25.55 -1.91 -17.48
CA ILE A 200 26.03 -3.04 -16.66
C ILE A 200 24.84 -3.74 -15.99
N ILE A 201 23.89 -2.99 -15.44
CA ILE A 201 22.70 -3.56 -14.79
C ILE A 201 21.86 -4.37 -15.80
N THR A 202 21.62 -3.82 -17.00
CA THR A 202 20.86 -4.51 -18.04
C THR A 202 21.56 -5.79 -18.52
N LEU A 203 22.90 -5.80 -18.64
CA LEU A 203 23.66 -7.01 -18.97
C LEU A 203 23.54 -8.10 -17.90
N ILE A 204 23.63 -7.73 -16.61
CA ILE A 204 23.50 -8.68 -15.50
C ILE A 204 22.12 -9.33 -15.48
N ILE A 205 21.05 -8.51 -15.61
CA ILE A 205 19.68 -9.01 -15.64
C ILE A 205 19.49 -9.96 -16.83
N THR A 206 19.98 -9.59 -18.01
CA THR A 206 19.88 -10.42 -19.22
C THR A 206 20.57 -11.78 -19.02
N ILE A 207 21.79 -11.80 -18.47
CA ILE A 207 22.53 -13.04 -18.19
C ILE A 207 21.79 -13.91 -17.18
N LEU A 208 21.29 -13.33 -16.08
CA LEU A 208 20.52 -14.08 -15.07
C LEU A 208 19.26 -14.69 -15.67
N THR A 209 18.53 -13.94 -16.49
CA THR A 209 17.36 -14.44 -17.20
C THR A 209 17.72 -15.59 -18.15
N PHE A 210 18.81 -15.49 -18.92
CA PHE A 210 19.29 -16.58 -19.77
C PHE A 210 19.69 -17.83 -18.99
N ILE A 211 20.36 -17.68 -17.85
CA ILE A 211 20.72 -18.81 -16.97
C ILE A 211 19.46 -19.51 -16.46
N LEU A 212 18.46 -18.75 -16.00
CA LEU A 212 17.19 -19.31 -15.55
C LEU A 212 16.49 -20.07 -16.68
N PHE A 213 16.40 -19.50 -17.88
CA PHE A 213 15.83 -20.19 -19.04
C PHE A 213 16.60 -21.45 -19.39
N PHE A 214 17.93 -21.43 -19.35
CA PHE A 214 18.76 -22.60 -19.60
C PHE A 214 18.53 -23.71 -18.58
N VAL A 215 18.42 -23.34 -17.30
CA VAL A 215 18.09 -24.25 -16.21
C VAL A 215 16.72 -24.88 -16.47
N PHE A 216 15.67 -24.08 -16.73
CA PHE A 216 14.34 -24.60 -17.03
C PHE A 216 14.31 -25.49 -18.29
N TYR A 217 15.05 -25.12 -19.33
CA TYR A 217 15.16 -25.89 -20.57
C TYR A 217 15.77 -27.28 -20.30
N ARG A 218 16.89 -27.34 -19.56
CA ARG A 218 17.51 -28.61 -19.12
C ARG A 218 16.58 -29.40 -18.21
N TYR A 219 15.89 -28.74 -17.29
CA TYR A 219 14.92 -29.39 -16.41
C TYR A 219 13.71 -29.94 -17.17
N LYS A 220 13.35 -29.42 -18.34
CA LYS A 220 12.28 -29.98 -19.17
C LYS A 220 12.65 -31.37 -19.71
N GLU A 221 13.89 -31.55 -20.14
CA GLU A 221 14.39 -32.87 -20.58
C GLU A 221 14.56 -33.84 -19.40
N PHE A 222 15.14 -33.38 -18.28
CA PHE A 222 15.29 -34.22 -17.08
C PHE A 222 13.97 -34.51 -16.38
N GLY A 223 13.02 -33.57 -16.40
CA GLY A 223 11.72 -33.67 -15.75
C GLY A 223 10.93 -34.86 -16.28
N TYR A 224 10.95 -35.08 -17.60
CA TYR A 224 10.30 -36.25 -18.21
C TYR A 224 10.88 -37.57 -17.68
N TYR A 225 12.20 -37.64 -17.50
CA TYR A 225 12.88 -38.82 -16.98
C TYR A 225 12.52 -39.11 -15.51
N TYR A 226 12.50 -38.08 -14.65
CA TYR A 226 12.13 -38.23 -13.24
C TYR A 226 10.65 -38.58 -13.06
N VAL A 227 9.75 -37.90 -13.79
CA VAL A 227 8.30 -38.21 -13.78
C VAL A 227 8.08 -39.66 -14.20
N SER A 228 8.76 -40.13 -15.24
CA SER A 228 8.67 -41.53 -15.68
C SER A 228 9.13 -42.52 -14.61
N LYS A 229 10.22 -42.22 -13.87
CA LYS A 229 10.68 -43.06 -12.76
C LYS A 229 9.71 -43.09 -11.58
N ILE A 230 9.14 -41.94 -11.23
CA ILE A 230 8.16 -41.82 -10.14
C ILE A 230 6.90 -42.60 -10.49
N LEU A 231 6.38 -42.44 -11.72
CA LEU A 231 5.21 -43.19 -12.19
C LEU A 231 5.46 -44.70 -12.22
N ARG A 232 6.64 -45.15 -12.65
CA ARG A 232 7.00 -46.58 -12.57
C ARG A 232 6.98 -47.11 -11.14
N LYS A 233 7.59 -46.40 -10.19
CA LYS A 233 7.57 -46.81 -8.77
C LYS A 233 6.14 -46.86 -8.21
N ARG A 234 5.31 -45.85 -8.53
CA ARG A 234 3.90 -45.81 -8.10
C ARG A 234 3.12 -47.01 -8.64
N ASN A 235 3.29 -47.36 -9.91
CA ASN A 235 2.64 -48.54 -10.49
C ASN A 235 3.10 -49.85 -9.84
N THR A 236 4.39 -49.97 -9.49
CA THR A 236 4.88 -51.13 -8.73
C THR A 236 4.20 -51.22 -7.37
N TRP A 237 4.02 -50.10 -6.66
CA TRP A 237 3.36 -50.08 -5.35
C TRP A 237 1.89 -50.45 -5.44
N ASN A 238 1.18 -49.90 -6.43
CA ASN A 238 -0.23 -50.26 -6.68
C ASN A 238 -0.40 -51.75 -7.02
N ASN A 239 0.55 -52.34 -7.75
CA ASN A 239 0.51 -53.77 -8.05
C ASN A 239 0.73 -54.62 -6.79
N MET A 240 1.67 -54.26 -5.91
CA MET A 240 1.87 -54.97 -4.65
C MET A 240 0.66 -54.87 -3.72
N ASP A 241 -0.02 -53.71 -3.70
CA ASP A 241 -1.22 -53.50 -2.89
C ASP A 241 -2.40 -54.35 -3.41
N ASN A 242 -2.59 -54.39 -4.73
CA ASN A 242 -3.57 -55.28 -5.37
C ASN A 242 -3.29 -56.76 -5.08
N GLU A 243 -2.02 -57.18 -5.12
CA GLU A 243 -1.63 -58.55 -4.81
C GLU A 243 -1.89 -58.90 -3.33
N ARG A 244 -1.61 -57.96 -2.41
CA ARG A 244 -1.97 -58.09 -0.99
C ARG A 244 -3.47 -58.23 -0.78
N ASN A 245 -4.27 -57.39 -1.44
CA ASN A 245 -5.73 -57.43 -1.34
C ASN A 245 -6.29 -58.76 -1.83
N LEU A 246 -5.68 -59.36 -2.86
CA LEU A 246 -6.09 -60.66 -3.40
C LEU A 246 -5.76 -61.83 -2.47
N LEU A 247 -4.59 -61.79 -1.82
CA LEU A 247 -4.19 -62.78 -0.81
C LEU A 247 -5.09 -62.73 0.44
N HIS A 248 -5.46 -61.53 0.90
CA HIS A 248 -6.29 -61.36 2.10
C HIS A 248 -7.73 -61.90 1.91
N VAL A 249 -8.28 -61.81 0.70
CA VAL A 249 -9.59 -62.41 0.37
C VAL A 249 -9.55 -63.94 0.45
N SER A 250 -8.43 -64.56 0.08
CA SER A 250 -8.27 -66.02 0.12
C SER A 250 -8.21 -66.58 1.55
N GLU A 251 -7.63 -65.83 2.49
CA GLU A 251 -7.55 -66.23 3.91
C GLU A 251 -8.90 -66.12 4.63
N ILE A 252 -9.68 -65.08 4.31
CA ILE A 252 -11.04 -64.92 4.85
C ILE A 252 -11.95 -66.08 4.41
N PHE A 253 -11.85 -66.52 3.15
CA PHE A 253 -12.64 -67.63 2.63
C PHE A 253 -12.30 -68.97 3.33
N ARG A 254 -11.03 -69.15 3.72
CA ARG A 254 -10.56 -70.36 4.40
C ARG A 254 -11.02 -70.45 5.85
N ASN A 255 -11.23 -69.31 6.53
CA ASN A 255 -11.76 -69.28 7.89
C ASN A 255 -13.28 -69.43 7.97
N MET A 256 -14.05 -68.95 6.98
CA MET A 256 -15.50 -69.19 6.93
C MET A 256 -15.85 -70.67 6.73
N SER A 257 -15.04 -71.43 5.99
CA SER A 257 -15.22 -72.88 5.80
C SER A 257 -15.09 -73.69 7.11
N LYS A 258 -14.30 -73.23 8.10
CA LYS A 258 -14.10 -73.93 9.37
C LYS A 258 -15.20 -73.69 10.40
N ASN A 259 -15.89 -72.55 10.34
CA ASN A 259 -16.93 -72.21 11.32
C ASN A 259 -18.29 -72.89 11.06
N ASN A 260 -18.56 -73.36 9.84
CA ASN A 260 -19.78 -74.13 9.56
C ASN A 260 -19.77 -75.55 10.16
N MET A 261 -18.65 -76.01 10.71
CA MET A 261 -18.53 -77.34 11.31
C MET A 261 -18.99 -77.40 12.78
N TYR A 262 -19.23 -76.25 13.43
CA TYR A 262 -19.58 -76.19 14.86
C TYR A 262 -21.05 -75.84 15.16
N ASN A 263 -21.90 -75.68 14.15
CA ASN A 263 -23.33 -75.45 14.33
C ASN A 263 -24.13 -76.76 14.31
N VAL A 264 -23.78 -77.71 15.16
CA VAL A 264 -24.59 -78.92 15.39
C VAL A 264 -25.01 -78.98 16.86
N SER A 265 -26.34 -78.90 17.03
CA SER A 265 -27.18 -79.39 18.14
C SER A 265 -26.98 -78.81 19.55
N TYR A 266 -27.79 -77.80 19.88
CA TYR A 266 -28.47 -77.73 21.18
C TYR A 266 -29.95 -77.44 20.95
N ASN A 267 -30.71 -78.49 20.64
CA ASN A 267 -32.12 -78.58 20.94
C ASN A 267 -32.26 -79.79 21.86
N ASN A 268 -32.63 -79.54 23.12
CA ASN A 268 -33.37 -80.49 23.93
C ASN A 268 -34.20 -79.70 24.96
N GLU A 269 -35.51 -79.90 24.82
CA GLU A 269 -36.64 -79.84 25.77
C GLU A 269 -36.60 -78.89 26.96
#